data_AF-A0A7V9BEQ9-F1
#
_entry.id   AF-A0A7V9BEQ9-F1
#
_cell.length_a   1.000
_cell.length_b   1.000
_cell.length_c   1.000
_cell.angle_alpha   90.00
_cell.angle_beta   90.00
_cell.angle_gamma   90.00
#
_symmetry.space_group_name_H-M   'P 1'
#
loop_
_entity.id
_entity.type
_entity.pdbx_description
1 polymer ?
#
loop_
_entity_poly.entity_id
_entity_poly.type
_entity_poly.pdbx_seq_one_letter_code
_entity_poly.pdbx_strand_id
1 'polypeptide(L)' 'MYALQDLGWTASHTTDFEPHAAEGRIPARVAAQHRGAYVVYSELGELRADTAGRLSHEAAGAGEL' A
#
# COMPACT_ATOMS: atom_id res chain seq x y z
N MET A 1 12.04 6.90 10.82
CA MET A 1 11.43 7.42 9.59
C MET A 1 12.14 6.71 8.46
N TYR A 2 11.44 5.85 7.70
CA TYR A 2 12.06 5.03 6.65
C TYR A 2 11.95 5.75 5.32
N ALA A 3 13.01 5.70 4.52
CA ALA A 3 12.97 6.23 3.18
C ALA A 3 12.32 5.18 2.25
N LEU A 4 11.61 5.60 1.19
CA LEU A 4 10.88 4.66 0.32
C LEU A 4 11.80 3.56 -0.27
N GLN A 5 13.06 3.92 -0.52
CA GLN A 5 14.07 3.03 -1.11
C GLN A 5 14.40 1.88 -0.15
N ASP A 6 14.41 2.14 1.17
CA ASP A 6 14.60 1.11 2.21
C ASP A 6 13.44 0.11 2.25
N LEU A 7 12.25 0.55 1.79
CA LEU A 7 11.06 -0.27 1.63
C LEU A 7 11.02 -0.98 0.27
N GLY A 8 12.11 -0.95 -0.51
CA GLY A 8 12.19 -1.56 -1.84
C GLY A 8 11.45 -0.78 -2.93
N TRP A 9 11.24 0.53 -2.74
CA TRP A 9 10.70 1.41 -3.77
C TRP A 9 11.76 1.69 -4.84
N THR A 10 11.37 1.57 -6.09
CA THR A 10 12.26 1.77 -7.25
C THR A 10 11.64 2.77 -8.22
N ALA A 11 12.39 3.14 -9.26
CA ALA A 11 11.91 4.05 -10.30
C ALA A 11 10.63 3.52 -10.99
N SER A 12 10.51 2.21 -11.22
CA SER A 12 9.30 1.62 -11.81
C SER A 12 8.06 1.85 -10.93
N HIS A 13 8.19 1.66 -9.61
CA HIS A 13 7.11 1.97 -8.67
C HIS A 13 6.70 3.44 -8.69
N THR A 14 7.65 4.34 -8.96
CA THR A 14 7.37 5.78 -9.09
C THR A 14 6.53 6.06 -10.33
N THR A 15 6.89 5.46 -11.47
CA THR A 15 6.12 5.58 -12.72
C THR A 15 4.72 4.99 -12.57
N ASP A 16 4.61 3.80 -11.97
CA ASP A 16 3.31 3.15 -11.76
C ASP A 16 2.42 3.95 -10.80
N PHE A 17 3.02 4.67 -9.84
CA PHE A 17 2.30 5.48 -8.86
C PHE A 17 1.97 6.91 -9.31
N GLU A 18 2.59 7.40 -10.39
CA GLU A 18 2.38 8.74 -10.94
C GLU A 18 0.90 9.15 -11.10
N PRO A 19 -0.01 8.30 -11.66
CA PRO A 19 -1.43 8.65 -11.72
C PRO A 19 -2.09 8.82 -10.34
N HIS A 20 -1.63 8.08 -9.32
CA HIS A 20 -2.15 8.17 -7.96
C HIS A 20 -1.59 9.37 -7.20
N ALA A 21 -0.34 9.73 -7.46
CA ALA A 21 0.26 10.96 -6.94
C ALA A 21 -0.48 12.19 -7.45
N ALA A 22 -0.94 12.18 -8.71
CA ALA A 22 -1.78 13.25 -9.27
C ALA A 22 -3.13 13.41 -8.54
N GLU A 23 -3.63 12.34 -7.91
CA GLU A 23 -4.83 12.37 -7.06
C GLU A 23 -4.54 12.83 -5.61
N GLY A 24 -3.29 13.25 -5.30
CA GLY A 24 -2.88 13.67 -3.96
C GLY A 24 -2.63 12.52 -2.99
N ARG A 25 -2.46 11.29 -3.49
CA ARG A 25 -2.16 10.11 -2.66
C ARG A 25 -0.66 10.02 -2.39
N ILE A 26 -0.30 9.41 -1.26
CA ILE A 26 1.10 9.17 -0.89
C ILE A 26 1.45 7.67 -1.04
N PRO A 27 2.68 7.35 -1.48
CA PRO A 27 3.13 5.97 -1.55
C PRO A 27 3.37 5.37 -0.17
N ALA A 28 3.05 4.08 -0.01
CA ALA A 28 3.31 3.33 1.21
C ALA A 28 3.53 1.83 0.88
N ARG A 29 4.32 1.14 1.70
CA ARG A 29 4.63 -0.29 1.57
C ARG A 29 3.86 -1.09 2.61
N VAL A 30 3.14 -2.12 2.21
CA VAL A 30 2.48 -3.05 3.15
C VAL A 30 3.54 -3.83 3.93
N ALA A 31 3.51 -3.72 5.25
CA ALA A 31 4.38 -4.42 6.18
C ALA A 31 3.70 -5.66 6.77
N ALA A 32 2.40 -5.57 7.06
CA ALA A 32 1.61 -6.67 7.59
C ALA A 32 0.14 -6.56 7.17
N GLN A 33 -0.49 -7.72 7.00
CA GLN A 33 -1.94 -7.82 6.85
C GLN A 33 -2.55 -8.30 8.17
N HIS A 34 -3.56 -7.59 8.65
CA HIS A 34 -4.44 -7.99 9.73
C HIS A 34 -5.86 -8.17 9.22
N ARG A 35 -6.72 -8.82 10.03
CA ARG A 35 -8.12 -9.06 9.67
C ARG A 35 -8.87 -7.72 9.52
N GLY A 36 -9.01 -7.24 8.28
CA GLY A 36 -9.71 -6.02 7.89
C GLY A 36 -8.84 -4.75 7.79
N ALA A 37 -7.53 -4.85 8.05
CA ALA A 37 -6.64 -3.69 7.95
C ALA A 37 -5.22 -4.11 7.58
N TYR A 38 -4.47 -3.20 6.98
CA TYR A 38 -3.06 -3.36 6.66
C TYR A 38 -2.22 -2.40 7.48
N VAL A 39 -1.06 -2.85 7.91
CA VAL A 39 0.01 -1.97 8.39
C VAL A 39 0.86 -1.62 7.18
N VAL A 40 1.08 -0.32 6.96
CA VAL A 40 1.91 0.18 5.88
C VAL A 40 2.99 1.13 6.41
N TYR A 41 4.18 1.09 5.84
CA TYR A 41 5.22 2.08 6.07
C TYR A 41 5.22 3.09 4.93
N SER A 42 5.12 4.37 5.28
CA SER A 42 5.31 5.49 4.38
C SER A 42 6.45 6.37 4.90
N GLU A 43 6.78 7.43 4.16
CA GLU A 43 7.72 8.45 4.63
C GLU A 43 7.24 9.12 5.91
N LEU A 44 5.93 9.14 6.19
CA LEU A 44 5.37 9.64 7.44
C LEU A 44 5.55 8.68 8.63
N GLY A 45 6.04 7.47 8.39
CA GLY A 45 6.18 6.40 9.37
C GLY A 45 5.17 5.27 9.18
N GLU A 46 4.90 4.54 10.26
CA GLU A 46 3.91 3.48 10.28
C GLU A 46 2.49 4.04 10.24
N LEU A 47 1.68 3.56 9.32
CA LEU A 47 0.28 3.92 9.15
C LEU A 47 -0.58 2.65 9.12
N ARG A 48 -1.82 2.78 9.55
CA ARG A 48 -2.84 1.74 9.42
C ARG A 48 -3.76 2.11 8.27
N ALA A 49 -3.84 1.24 7.27
CA ALA A 49 -4.73 1.38 6.13
C ALA A 49 -5.92 0.43 6.29
N ASP A 50 -7.13 0.97 6.35
CA ASP A 50 -8.34 0.16 6.28
C ASP A 50 -8.61 -0.25 4.83
N THR A 51 -9.12 -1.47 4.64
CA THR A 51 -9.69 -1.84 3.34
C THR A 51 -10.92 -0.97 3.12
N ALA A 52 -10.89 -0.09 2.13
CA ALA A 52 -12.11 0.54 1.65
C ALA A 52 -13.10 -0.59 1.36
N GLY A 53 -14.24 -0.64 2.04
CA GLY A 53 -15.14 -1.81 2.09
C GLY A 53 -15.67 -2.30 0.72
N ARG A 54 -15.33 -1.62 -0.37
CA ARG A 54 -15.59 -2.01 -1.75
C ARG A 54 -14.54 -2.97 -2.35
N LEU A 55 -13.35 -3.11 -1.76
CA LEU A 55 -12.31 -4.05 -2.22
C LEU A 55 -12.47 -5.46 -1.62
N SER A 56 -13.29 -5.64 -0.58
CA SER A 56 -13.57 -6.97 -0.02
C SER A 56 -14.43 -7.85 -0.94
N HIS A 57 -15.02 -7.29 -2.01
CA HIS A 57 -15.85 -8.05 -2.95
C HIS A 57 -15.10 -8.57 -4.19
N GLU A 58 -13.92 -8.05 -4.51
CA GLU A 58 -13.08 -8.53 -5.63
C GLU A 58 -11.85 -9.33 -5.18
N ALA A 59 -11.60 -9.44 -3.88
CA ALA A 59 -10.55 -10.32 -3.33
C ALA A 59 -11.05 -11.75 -3.04
N ALA A 60 -12.13 -12.21 -3.70
CA ALA A 60 -12.58 -13.61 -3.65
C ALA A 60 -11.73 -14.54 -4.54
N GLY A 61 -10.41 -14.32 -4.58
CA GLY A 61 -9.50 -15.07 -5.45
C GLY A 61 -8.02 -15.03 -5.06
N ALA A 62 -7.68 -14.62 -3.82
CA ALA A 62 -6.33 -14.78 -3.28
C ALA A 62 -6.37 -15.87 -2.19
N GLY A 63 -6.71 -17.09 -2.59
CA GLY A 63 -6.85 -18.22 -1.68
C GLY A 63 -7.41 -19.46 -2.34
N GLU A 64 -6.82 -19.91 -3.44
CA GLU A 64 -6.83 -21.33 -3.78
C GLU A 64 -5.37 -21.79 -3.81
N LEU A 65 -4.96 -22.46 -2.73
CA LEU A 65 -3.80 -23.34 -2.65
C LEU A 65 -4.31 -24.77 -2.67
#